data_AF-A0A951JE16-F1
#
_entry.id   AF-A0A951JE16-F1
#
_cell.length_a   1.000
_cell.length_b   1.000
_cell.length_c   1.000
_cell.angle_alpha   90.00
_cell.angle_beta   90.00
_cell.angle_gamma   90.00
#
_symmetry.space_group_name_H-M   'P 1'
#
loop_
_entity.id
_entity.type
_entity.pdbx_description
1 polymer ?
#
loop_
_entity_poly.entity_id
_entity_poly.type
_entity_poly.pdbx_seq_one_letter_code
_entity_poly.pdbx_strand_id
1 'polypeptide(L)'
;MRRRLRISADGYLDLSDRRRVKTPGVSVPDVEPVGEAEALTFLLSHAFPGHRRIVRPLTVHHRRRIRLAMWADSVSERMSLVDRVWRQVTEPVPPPANGKPELLQVVRYGDAWAYPLHLDGTVTRVIPEGGLPAADLPIDQPEEMDLRSA
;
A
#
# COMPACT_ATOMS: atom_id res chain seq x y z
N MET A 1 0.63 -50.56 -15.76
CA MET A 1 -0.25 -50.04 -16.83
C MET A 1 -0.43 -48.54 -16.65
N ARG A 2 0.08 -47.71 -17.60
CA ARG A 2 -0.12 -46.25 -17.60
C ARG A 2 -1.51 -45.92 -18.14
N ARG A 3 -2.38 -45.28 -17.34
CA ARG A 3 -3.60 -44.65 -17.85
C ARG A 3 -3.30 -43.21 -18.25
N ARG A 4 -3.47 -42.90 -19.54
CA ARG A 4 -3.49 -41.53 -20.08
C ARG A 4 -4.69 -40.77 -19.51
N LEU A 5 -4.45 -39.59 -18.95
CA LEU A 5 -5.50 -38.57 -18.84
C LEU A 5 -5.88 -38.12 -20.26
N ARG A 6 -7.15 -38.30 -20.65
CA ARG A 6 -7.74 -37.53 -21.76
C ARG A 6 -8.45 -36.35 -21.14
N ILE A 7 -7.88 -35.17 -21.30
CA ILE A 7 -8.58 -33.91 -21.03
C ILE A 7 -9.32 -33.60 -22.33
N SER A 8 -10.65 -33.73 -22.33
CA SER A 8 -11.48 -33.21 -23.42
C SER A 8 -11.63 -31.69 -23.26
N ALA A 9 -11.47 -30.96 -24.35
CA ALA A 9 -11.43 -29.50 -24.41
C ALA A 9 -12.82 -28.83 -24.47
N ASP A 10 -13.88 -29.55 -24.09
CA ASP A 10 -15.26 -29.04 -24.15
C ASP A 10 -15.79 -28.81 -22.74
N GLY A 11 -15.82 -27.55 -22.33
CA GLY A 11 -16.01 -27.09 -20.95
C GLY A 11 -17.41 -27.27 -20.38
N TYR A 12 -17.73 -28.49 -19.95
CA TYR A 12 -18.84 -28.72 -19.01
C TYR A 12 -18.31 -29.29 -17.69
N LEU A 13 -18.60 -28.57 -16.60
CA LEU A 13 -18.33 -28.99 -15.23
C LEU A 13 -19.40 -30.00 -14.81
N ASP A 14 -19.04 -31.27 -14.71
CA ASP A 14 -19.93 -32.30 -14.20
C ASP A 14 -20.11 -32.14 -12.67
N LEU A 15 -21.30 -31.68 -12.26
CA LEU A 15 -21.66 -31.47 -10.85
C LEU A 15 -21.83 -32.78 -10.06
N SER A 16 -21.75 -33.93 -10.73
CA SER A 16 -21.85 -35.27 -10.13
C SER A 16 -20.52 -35.73 -9.54
N ASP A 17 -19.39 -35.12 -9.94
CA ASP A 17 -18.06 -35.49 -9.45
C ASP A 17 -17.79 -34.85 -8.08
N ARG A 18 -17.89 -35.66 -7.01
CA ARG A 18 -17.57 -35.25 -5.63
C ARG A 18 -16.08 -35.19 -5.33
N ARG A 19 -15.20 -35.43 -6.31
CA ARG A 19 -13.76 -35.21 -6.10
C ARG A 19 -13.53 -33.74 -5.86
N ARG A 20 -12.88 -33.43 -4.74
CA ARG A 20 -12.45 -32.08 -4.39
C ARG A 20 -11.36 -31.67 -5.38
N VAL A 21 -11.77 -31.15 -6.54
CA VAL A 21 -10.87 -30.50 -7.49
C VAL A 21 -10.34 -29.28 -6.77
N LYS A 22 -9.06 -29.32 -6.36
CA LYS A 22 -8.34 -28.10 -6.03
C LYS A 22 -8.36 -27.28 -7.30
N THR A 23 -9.22 -26.27 -7.37
CA THR A 23 -9.04 -25.18 -8.33
C THR A 23 -7.59 -24.74 -8.20
N PRO A 24 -6.76 -24.85 -9.24
CA PRO A 24 -5.41 -24.30 -9.19
C PRO A 24 -5.58 -22.85 -8.74
N GLY A 25 -5.01 -22.54 -7.57
CA GLY A 25 -5.14 -21.20 -6.99
C GLY A 25 -4.77 -20.20 -8.06
N VAL A 26 -5.61 -19.19 -8.27
CA VAL A 26 -5.35 -18.09 -9.19
C VAL A 26 -3.93 -17.62 -8.90
N SER A 27 -3.01 -17.95 -9.81
CA SER A 27 -1.67 -17.39 -9.80
C SER A 27 -1.91 -15.91 -9.94
N VAL A 28 -1.64 -15.14 -8.87
CA VAL A 28 -1.52 -13.70 -9.00
C VAL A 28 -0.51 -13.51 -10.14
N PRO A 29 -0.86 -12.78 -11.23
CA PRO A 29 0.07 -12.56 -12.31
C PRO A 29 1.38 -12.03 -11.71
N ASP A 30 2.52 -12.46 -12.25
CA ASP A 30 3.81 -11.97 -11.78
C ASP A 30 3.91 -10.48 -12.11
N VAL A 31 3.48 -9.65 -11.17
CA VAL A 31 3.47 -8.20 -11.32
C VAL A 31 4.83 -7.70 -10.91
N GLU A 32 5.51 -7.01 -11.81
CA GLU A 32 6.74 -6.32 -11.47
C GLU A 32 6.49 -5.23 -10.42
N PRO A 33 7.33 -5.16 -9.37
CA PRO A 33 7.19 -4.13 -8.36
C PRO A 33 7.34 -2.75 -9.01
N VAL A 34 6.54 -1.80 -8.53
CA VAL A 34 6.75 -0.39 -8.86
C VAL A 34 8.05 0.12 -8.22
N GLY A 35 8.65 1.17 -8.79
CA GLY A 35 9.80 1.84 -8.18
C GLY A 35 9.42 2.35 -6.78
N GLU A 36 10.35 2.31 -5.83
CA GLU A 36 10.00 2.62 -4.43
C GLU A 36 9.52 4.07 -4.23
N ALA A 37 10.17 5.03 -4.88
CA ALA A 37 9.75 6.44 -4.89
C ALA A 37 8.30 6.61 -5.37
N GLU A 38 7.98 5.95 -6.48
CA GLU A 38 6.66 5.98 -7.11
C GLU A 38 5.64 5.26 -6.23
N ALA A 39 6.02 4.13 -5.61
CA ALA A 39 5.19 3.40 -4.67
C ALA A 39 4.80 4.28 -3.47
N LEU A 40 5.79 4.96 -2.89
CA LEU A 40 5.61 5.80 -1.73
C LEU A 40 4.75 7.02 -2.07
N THR A 41 5.07 7.70 -3.17
CA THR A 41 4.30 8.87 -3.65
C THR A 41 2.84 8.49 -3.87
N PHE A 42 2.58 7.36 -4.54
CA PHE A 42 1.23 6.88 -4.77
C PHE A 42 0.52 6.48 -3.46
N LEU A 43 1.21 5.80 -2.54
CA LEU A 43 0.63 5.44 -1.25
C LEU A 43 0.23 6.69 -0.47
N LEU A 44 1.13 7.66 -0.40
CA LEU A 44 0.98 8.88 0.39
C LEU A 44 0.08 9.96 -0.26
N SER A 45 -0.30 9.79 -1.53
CA SER A 45 -1.32 10.63 -2.16
C SER A 45 -2.75 10.32 -1.70
N HIS A 46 -2.93 9.32 -0.83
CA HIS A 46 -4.23 8.93 -0.30
C HIS A 46 -4.37 9.36 1.16
N ALA A 47 -5.60 9.66 1.57
CA ALA A 47 -5.96 9.84 2.98
C ALA A 47 -6.45 8.51 3.56
N PHE A 48 -5.91 8.13 4.72
CA PHE A 48 -6.24 6.87 5.37
C PHE A 48 -7.10 7.08 6.61
N PRO A 49 -8.19 6.32 6.78
CA PRO A 49 -8.96 6.34 8.01
C PRO A 49 -8.13 5.96 9.24
N GLY A 50 -8.35 6.69 10.33
CA GLY A 50 -7.66 6.51 11.60
C GLY A 50 -6.33 7.25 11.66
N HIS A 51 -5.83 7.40 12.89
CA HIS A 51 -4.57 8.06 13.20
C HIS A 51 -3.47 7.02 13.28
N ARG A 52 -2.52 7.05 12.34
CA ARG A 52 -1.46 6.04 12.23
C ARG A 52 -0.14 6.67 11.78
N ARG A 53 0.98 6.19 12.31
CA ARG A 53 2.34 6.57 11.87
C ARG A 53 3.00 5.45 11.10
N ILE A 54 3.92 5.76 10.18
CA ILE A 54 4.68 4.75 9.46
C ILE A 54 5.85 4.28 10.34
N VAL A 55 5.97 2.96 10.48
CA VAL A 55 6.98 2.31 11.32
C VAL A 55 7.83 1.30 10.55
N ARG A 56 7.51 1.03 9.28
CA ARG A 56 8.23 0.05 8.44
C ARG A 56 8.38 0.56 7.01
N PRO A 57 9.48 0.21 6.33
CA PRO A 57 9.67 0.51 4.92
C PRO A 57 8.78 -0.34 4.00
N LEU A 58 8.68 0.04 2.73
CA LEU A 58 7.93 -0.69 1.72
C LEU A 58 8.71 -1.89 1.20
N THR A 59 8.24 -3.09 1.50
CA THR A 59 8.78 -4.33 0.92
C THR A 59 8.48 -4.44 -0.57
N VAL A 60 9.23 -5.30 -1.28
CA VAL A 60 8.92 -5.67 -2.69
C VAL A 60 7.48 -6.15 -2.84
N HIS A 61 6.96 -6.90 -1.87
CA HIS A 61 5.57 -7.35 -1.89
C HIS A 61 4.59 -6.17 -1.80
N HIS A 62 4.84 -5.18 -0.94
CA HIS A 62 4.04 -3.95 -0.88
C HIS A 62 4.04 -3.21 -2.22
N ARG A 63 5.20 -3.07 -2.85
CA ARG A 63 5.35 -2.40 -4.15
C ARG A 63 4.60 -3.11 -5.28
N ARG A 64 4.54 -4.44 -5.29
CA ARG A 64 3.68 -5.20 -6.23
C ARG A 64 2.20 -4.94 -5.99
N ARG A 65 1.76 -4.87 -4.73
CA ARG A 65 0.35 -4.55 -4.40
C ARG A 65 0.00 -3.12 -4.79
N ILE A 66 0.92 -2.19 -4.61
CA ILE A 66 0.75 -0.80 -5.07
C ILE A 66 0.62 -0.75 -6.58
N ARG A 67 1.44 -1.50 -7.33
CA ARG A 67 1.29 -1.63 -8.79
C ARG A 67 -0.11 -2.10 -9.19
N LEU A 68 -0.62 -3.14 -8.52
CA LEU A 68 -2.00 -3.60 -8.73
C LEU A 68 -3.03 -2.51 -8.43
N ALA A 69 -2.84 -1.73 -7.36
CA ALA A 69 -3.74 -0.64 -7.00
C ALA A 69 -3.74 0.49 -8.04
N MET A 70 -2.59 0.79 -8.64
CA MET A 70 -2.47 1.77 -9.72
C MET A 70 -3.24 1.34 -10.97
N TRP A 71 -3.26 0.03 -11.26
CA TRP A 71 -3.99 -0.54 -12.39
C TRP A 71 -5.45 -0.92 -12.09
N ALA A 72 -5.90 -0.77 -10.84
CA ALA A 72 -7.26 -1.14 -10.47
C ALA A 72 -8.29 -0.27 -11.21
N ASP A 73 -9.25 -0.95 -11.84
CA ASP A 73 -10.33 -0.33 -12.63
C ASP A 73 -11.41 0.33 -11.75
N SER A 74 -11.41 0.05 -10.44
CA SER A 74 -12.35 0.64 -9.49
C SER A 74 -11.65 1.30 -8.30
N VAL A 75 -12.24 2.40 -7.83
CA VAL A 75 -11.78 3.09 -6.61
C VAL A 75 -11.83 2.17 -5.40
N SER A 76 -12.88 1.34 -5.28
CA SER A 76 -13.03 0.40 -4.16
C SER A 76 -11.90 -0.62 -4.09
N GLU A 77 -11.56 -1.22 -5.24
CA GLU A 77 -10.44 -2.16 -5.34
C GLU A 77 -9.10 -1.49 -5.03
N ARG A 78 -8.85 -0.32 -5.63
CA ARG A 78 -7.66 0.49 -5.33
C ARG A 78 -7.54 0.73 -3.82
N MET A 79 -8.57 1.30 -3.20
CA MET A 79 -8.57 1.61 -1.77
C MET A 79 -8.39 0.35 -0.91
N SER A 80 -8.97 -0.80 -1.30
CA SER A 80 -8.76 -2.07 -0.59
C SER A 80 -7.31 -2.56 -0.63
N LEU A 81 -6.61 -2.35 -1.75
CA LEU A 81 -5.21 -2.72 -1.90
C LEU A 81 -4.29 -1.77 -1.13
N VAL A 82 -4.53 -0.46 -1.25
CA VAL A 82 -3.74 0.57 -0.58
C VAL A 82 -3.94 0.52 0.95
N ASP A 83 -5.17 0.38 1.46
CA ASP A 83 -5.45 0.24 2.91
C ASP A 83 -4.73 -0.98 3.50
N ARG A 84 -4.65 -2.09 2.77
CA ARG A 84 -3.91 -3.27 3.23
C ARG A 84 -2.41 -3.01 3.37
N VAL A 85 -1.81 -2.30 2.41
CA VAL A 85 -0.40 -1.91 2.50
C VAL A 85 -0.20 -0.94 3.67
N TRP A 86 -1.07 0.08 3.77
CA TRP A 86 -1.04 1.07 4.84
C TRP A 86 -1.03 0.42 6.22
N ARG A 87 -1.96 -0.49 6.50
CA ARG A 87 -2.03 -1.20 7.79
C ARG A 87 -0.81 -2.07 8.10
N GLN A 88 -0.10 -2.56 7.07
CA GLN A 88 1.10 -3.39 7.25
C GLN A 88 2.34 -2.57 7.63
N VAL A 89 2.41 -1.32 7.14
CA VAL A 89 3.56 -0.43 7.37
C VAL A 89 3.35 0.58 8.49
N THR A 90 2.14 0.67 9.03
CA THR A 90 1.78 1.68 10.05
C THR A 90 1.26 1.08 11.34
N GLU A 91 1.38 1.85 12.42
CA GLU A 91 0.82 1.55 13.74
C GLU A 91 -0.14 2.66 14.20
N PRO A 92 -1.20 2.33 14.96
CA PRO A 92 -2.10 3.34 15.53
C PRO A 92 -1.37 4.31 16.45
N VAL A 93 -1.80 5.57 16.44
CA VAL A 93 -1.35 6.61 17.38
C VAL A 93 -2.56 7.29 18.03
N PRO A 94 -2.38 7.96 19.19
CA PRO A 94 -3.44 8.75 19.80
C PRO A 94 -3.98 9.83 18.84
N PRO A 95 -5.28 10.19 18.96
CA PRO A 95 -5.85 11.27 18.16
C PRO A 95 -5.23 12.63 18.52
N PRO A 96 -5.24 13.59 17.58
CA PRO A 96 -4.70 14.92 17.82
C PRO A 96 -5.53 15.66 18.88
N ALA A 97 -4.87 16.43 19.74
CA ALA A 97 -5.51 17.04 20.91
C ALA A 97 -6.55 18.11 20.54
N ASN A 98 -6.33 18.82 19.42
CA ASN A 98 -6.95 20.14 19.20
C ASN A 98 -7.84 20.21 17.96
N GLY A 99 -8.19 19.07 17.33
CA GLY A 99 -9.04 19.01 16.13
C GLY A 99 -8.49 19.71 14.88
N LYS A 100 -7.32 20.34 14.98
CA LYS A 100 -6.54 20.91 13.88
C LYS A 100 -5.57 19.85 13.34
N PRO A 101 -5.13 19.98 12.08
CA PRO A 101 -4.05 19.15 11.55
C PRO A 101 -2.83 19.22 12.47
N GLU A 102 -2.40 18.07 12.97
CA GLU A 102 -1.22 17.92 13.82
C GLU A 102 -0.18 17.13 13.04
N LEU A 103 1.03 17.68 12.90
CA LEU A 103 2.11 16.95 12.26
C LEU A 103 2.50 15.76 13.13
N LEU A 104 2.49 14.59 12.51
CA LEU A 104 2.85 13.33 13.15
C LEU A 104 4.29 12.92 12.87
N GLN A 105 4.69 12.98 11.61
CA GLN A 105 5.94 12.39 11.12
C GLN A 105 6.32 13.01 9.79
N VAL A 106 7.61 13.18 9.52
CA VAL A 106 8.10 13.53 8.18
C VAL A 106 8.73 12.30 7.55
N VAL A 107 8.18 11.84 6.43
CA VAL A 107 8.74 10.72 5.66
C VAL A 107 9.63 11.29 4.56
N ARG A 108 10.91 10.94 4.58
CA ARG A 108 11.85 11.35 3.53
C ARG A 108 12.10 10.20 2.59
N TYR A 109 12.07 10.48 1.29
CA TYR A 109 12.54 9.54 0.28
C TYR A 109 13.72 10.16 -0.44
N GLY A 110 14.88 9.83 0.08
CA GLY A 110 16.12 10.43 -0.36
C GLY A 110 16.24 11.91 -0.07
N ASP A 111 17.10 12.56 -0.86
CA ASP A 111 17.53 13.93 -0.59
C ASP A 111 16.64 14.98 -1.28
N ALA A 112 15.71 14.54 -2.13
CA ALA A 112 14.91 15.41 -2.97
C ALA A 112 13.52 15.71 -2.39
N TRP A 113 12.86 14.73 -1.78
CA TRP A 113 11.44 14.84 -1.40
C TRP A 113 11.18 14.44 0.04
N ALA A 114 10.26 15.17 0.65
CA ALA A 114 9.73 14.93 1.98
C ALA A 114 8.20 14.96 1.97
N TYR A 115 7.60 14.13 2.80
CA TYR A 115 6.15 13.97 2.91
C TYR A 115 5.74 14.16 4.37
N PRO A 116 5.33 15.39 4.75
CA PRO A 116 4.86 15.69 6.10
C PRO A 116 3.50 15.02 6.35
N LEU A 117 3.50 13.96 7.14
CA LEU A 117 2.32 13.20 7.52
C LEU A 117 1.63 13.88 8.71
N HIS A 118 0.35 14.18 8.55
CA HIS A 118 -0.47 14.86 9.54
C HIS A 118 -1.66 13.99 9.98
N LEU A 119 -2.03 14.11 11.24
CA LEU A 119 -3.31 13.69 11.77
C LEU A 119 -4.32 14.82 11.54
N ASP A 120 -5.34 14.58 10.72
CA ASP A 120 -6.31 15.60 10.35
C ASP A 120 -7.74 15.05 10.45
N GLY A 121 -8.54 15.61 11.34
CA GLY A 121 -9.87 15.09 11.66
C GLY A 121 -9.81 13.61 12.05
N THR A 122 -10.40 12.74 11.25
CA THR A 122 -10.45 11.28 11.45
C THR A 122 -9.47 10.51 10.59
N VAL A 123 -8.57 11.19 9.86
CA VAL A 123 -7.66 10.57 8.90
C VAL A 123 -6.20 10.90 9.19
N THR A 124 -5.33 10.09 8.61
CA THR A 124 -3.92 10.41 8.42
C THR A 124 -3.69 10.75 6.95
N ARG A 125 -3.03 11.87 6.65
CA ARG A 125 -2.74 12.30 5.26
C ARG A 125 -1.50 13.19 5.17
N VAL A 126 -0.93 13.32 3.99
CA VAL A 126 0.19 14.23 3.74
C VAL A 126 -0.32 15.64 3.47
N ILE A 127 0.31 16.65 4.08
CA ILE A 127 -0.01 18.07 3.88
C ILE A 127 1.29 18.85 3.68
N PRO A 128 1.48 19.54 2.54
CA PRO A 128 0.58 19.59 1.38
C PRO A 128 0.58 18.28 0.58
N GLU A 129 -0.48 18.06 -0.20
CA GLU A 129 -0.59 16.89 -1.07
C GLU A 129 0.59 16.82 -2.05
N GLY A 130 1.13 15.60 -2.25
CA GLY A 130 2.30 15.38 -3.10
C GLY A 130 3.65 15.60 -2.41
N GLY A 131 3.67 16.12 -1.18
CA GLY A 131 4.89 16.39 -0.43
C GLY A 131 5.56 17.71 -0.83
N LEU A 132 6.80 17.87 -0.37
CA LEU A 132 7.61 19.08 -0.50
C LEU A 132 9.04 18.70 -0.92
N PRO A 133 9.78 19.59 -1.60
CA PRO A 133 11.22 19.45 -1.69
C PRO A 133 11.83 19.36 -0.28
N ALA A 134 12.78 18.45 -0.07
CA ALA A 134 13.37 18.23 1.25
C ALA A 134 14.09 19.48 1.81
N ALA A 135 14.56 20.37 0.93
CA ALA A 135 15.16 21.65 1.29
C ALA A 135 14.17 22.66 1.88
N ASP A 136 12.86 22.47 1.63
CA ASP A 136 11.80 23.38 2.07
C ASP A 136 11.18 22.94 3.41
N LEU A 137 11.70 21.87 4.03
CA LEU A 137 11.23 21.43 5.33
C LEU A 137 11.64 22.41 6.44
N PRO A 138 10.71 22.84 7.31
CA PRO A 138 11.07 23.57 8.52
C PRO A 138 11.87 22.66 9.47
N ILE A 139 13.03 23.15 9.91
CA ILE A 139 14.10 22.39 10.61
C ILE A 139 13.68 21.90 12.02
N ASP A 140 12.61 22.46 12.60
CA ASP A 140 12.12 22.15 13.96
C ASP A 140 10.92 21.18 13.94
N GLN A 141 11.11 19.91 13.58
CA GLN A 141 10.00 18.92 13.56
C GLN A 141 10.40 17.49 14.01
N PRO A 142 9.46 16.72 14.60
CA PRO A 142 9.71 15.50 15.39
C PRO A 142 9.95 14.24 14.54
N GLU A 143 10.50 13.20 15.18
CA GLU A 143 10.79 11.84 14.69
C GLU A 143 10.93 11.69 13.16
N GLU A 144 12.14 11.90 12.67
CA GLU A 144 12.52 11.65 11.28
C GLU A 144 12.60 10.15 11.01
N MET A 145 11.99 9.70 9.92
CA MET A 145 12.17 8.35 9.41
C MET A 145 12.75 8.41 7.99
N ASP A 146 14.02 8.02 7.88
CA ASP A 146 14.69 7.81 6.60
C ASP A 146 14.42 6.39 6.09
N LEU A 147 13.70 6.29 4.97
CA LEU A 147 13.36 5.03 4.33
C LEU A 147 14.52 4.41 3.54
N ARG A 148 15.66 5.10 3.35
CA ARG A 148 16.83 4.54 2.64
C ARG A 148 17.73 3.66 3.49
N SER A 149 17.58 3.71 4.82
CA SER A 149 18.51 3.09 5.77
C SER A 149 18.10 1.69 6.25
N ALA A 150 17.09 1.05 5.63
CA ALA A 150 16.51 -0.23 6.05
C ALA A 150 16.63 -1.36 5.02
#